data_AF-A0A7H1ALF5-F1
#
_entry.id   AF-A0A7H1ALF5-F1
#
_cell.length_a   1.000
_cell.length_b   1.000
_cell.length_c   1.000
_cell.angle_alpha   90.00
_cell.angle_beta   90.00
_cell.angle_gamma   90.00
#
_symmetry.space_group_name_H-M   'P 1'
#
loop_
_entity.id
_entity.type
_entity.pdbx_description
1 polymer ?
#
loop_
_entity_poly.entity_id
_entity_poly.type
_entity_poly.pdbx_seq_one_letter_code
_entity_poly.pdbx_strand_id
1 'polypeptide(L)' 'MRLLYWLGVVGLALLPFNFMITIVFKLSSGIALGAEDIILFAAGIFGVVAAVITYRLLMSK' A
#
# COMPACT_ATOMS: atom_id res chain seq x y z
N MET A 1 23.21 -0.65 -1.97
CA MET A 1 22.26 0.47 -2.18
C MET A 1 21.01 0.05 -2.94
N ARG A 2 21.09 -0.49 -4.16
CA ARG A 2 19.92 -0.86 -5.00
C ARG A 2 18.92 -1.83 -4.32
N LEU A 3 19.42 -2.80 -3.53
CA LEU A 3 18.60 -3.77 -2.79
C LEU A 3 17.69 -3.11 -1.72
N LEU A 4 18.20 -2.10 -1.00
CA LEU A 4 17.46 -1.36 0.03
C LEU A 4 16.30 -0.55 -0.57
N TYR A 5 16.50 0.06 -1.74
CA TYR A 5 15.43 0.77 -2.45
C TYR A 5 14.34 -0.18 -2.94
N TRP A 6 14.72 -1.34 -3.48
CA TRP A 6 13.76 -2.38 -3.85
C TRP A 6 12.99 -2.91 -2.64
N LEU A 7 13.66 -3.12 -1.51
CA LEU A 7 13.00 -3.55 -0.27
C LEU A 7 11.99 -2.50 0.22
N GLY A 8 12.33 -1.21 0.12
CA GLY A 8 11.44 -0.11 0.43
C GLY A 8 10.22 -0.07 -0.49
N VAL A 9 10.41 -0.22 -1.81
CA VAL A 9 9.30 -0.29 -2.78
C VAL A 9 8.37 -1.46 -2.47
N VAL A 10 8.93 -2.66 -2.24
CA VAL A 10 8.13 -3.86 -1.91
C VAL A 10 7.38 -3.67 -0.60
N GLY A 11 8.05 -3.21 0.46
CA GLY A 11 7.42 -2.97 1.76
C GLY A 11 6.28 -1.94 1.70
N LEU A 12 6.47 -0.85 0.95
CA LEU A 12 5.45 0.19 0.77
C LEU A 12 4.29 -0.28 -0.12
N ALA A 13 4.55 -1.14 -1.10
CA ALA A 13 3.52 -1.72 -1.97
C ALA A 13 2.62 -2.73 -1.24
N LEU A 14 3.04 -3.28 -0.10
CA LEU A 14 2.18 -4.15 0.72
C LEU A 14 1.01 -3.39 1.36
N LEU A 15 1.13 -2.09 1.60
CA LEU A 15 0.07 -1.28 2.20
C LEU A 15 -1.21 -1.22 1.33
N PRO A 16 -1.16 -0.82 0.04
CA PRO A 16 -2.35 -0.84 -0.81
C PRO A 16 -2.86 -2.27 -1.05
N PHE A 17 -1.97 -3.26 -1.08
CA PHE A 17 -2.36 -4.66 -1.26
C PHE A 17 -3.15 -5.17 -0.04
N ASN A 18 -2.69 -4.88 1.17
CA ASN A 18 -3.41 -5.19 2.41
C ASN A 18 -4.77 -4.47 2.46
N PHE A 19 -4.83 -3.20 2.08
CA PHE A 19 -6.10 -2.48 1.96
C PHE A 19 -7.08 -3.19 1.03
N MET A 20 -6.63 -3.55 -0.17
CA MET A 20 -7.47 -4.26 -1.13
C MET A 20 -7.98 -5.59 -0.59
N ILE A 21 -7.11 -6.40 0.03
CA ILE A 21 -7.50 -7.68 0.62
C ILE A 21 -8.55 -7.47 1.71
N THR A 22 -8.34 -6.50 2.60
CA THR A 22 -9.27 -6.22 3.70
C THR A 22 -10.63 -5.76 3.19
N ILE A 23 -10.68 -4.87 2.20
CA ILE A 23 -11.95 -4.42 1.60
C ILE A 23 -12.66 -5.56 0.89
N VAL A 24 -11.95 -6.35 0.07
CA VAL A 24 -12.54 -7.50 -0.64
C VAL A 24 -13.10 -8.52 0.35
N PHE A 25 -12.36 -8.80 1.43
CA PHE A 25 -12.81 -9.69 2.49
C PHE A 25 -14.06 -9.16 3.21
N LYS A 26 -14.07 -7.88 3.61
CA LYS A 26 -15.23 -7.29 4.27
C LYS A 26 -16.48 -7.31 3.37
N LEU A 27 -16.31 -6.98 2.08
CA LEU A 27 -17.37 -7.03 1.09
C LEU A 27 -17.91 -8.45 0.87
N SER A 28 -17.05 -9.46 0.76
CA SER A 28 -17.47 -10.85 0.58
C SER A 28 -18.11 -11.46 1.83
N SER A 29 -17.76 -10.93 3.00
CA SER A 29 -18.25 -11.41 4.31
C SER A 29 -19.50 -10.65 4.81
N GLY A 30 -19.95 -9.61 4.10
CA GLY A 30 -21.04 -8.74 4.55
C GLY A 30 -20.71 -7.90 5.79
N ILE A 31 -19.42 -7.69 6.08
CA ILE A 31 -18.97 -6.88 7.21
C ILE A 31 -19.05 -5.41 6.82
N ALA A 32 -19.69 -4.60 7.66
CA ALA A 32 -19.78 -3.16 7.44
C ALA A 32 -18.40 -2.49 7.45
N LEU A 33 -18.25 -1.48 6.59
CA LEU A 33 -17.07 -0.63 6.59
C LEU A 33 -17.15 0.38 7.75
N GLY A 34 -16.06 0.48 8.51
CA GLY A 34 -15.93 1.31 9.69
C GLY A 34 -14.87 2.40 9.53
N ALA A 35 -14.64 3.16 10.61
CA ALA A 35 -13.65 4.22 10.64
C ALA A 35 -12.21 3.70 10.44
N GLU A 36 -11.94 2.46 10.83
CA GLU A 36 -10.65 1.81 10.62
C GLU A 36 -10.32 1.63 9.12
N ASP A 37 -11.34 1.47 8.26
CA ASP A 37 -11.13 1.30 6.82
C ASP A 37 -10.70 2.61 6.14
N ILE A 38 -11.03 3.76 6.72
CA ILE A 38 -10.58 5.08 6.27
C ILE A 38 -9.08 5.24 6.50
N ILE A 39 -8.60 4.79 7.66
CA ILE A 39 -7.17 4.79 8.00
C ILE A 39 -6.42 3.85 7.06
N LEU A 40 -6.99 2.67 6.82
CA LEU A 40 -6.46 1.65 5.92
C LEU A 40 -6.41 2.14 4.46
N PHE A 41 -7.41 2.90 4.03
CA PHE A 41 -7.43 3.58 2.74
C PHE A 41 -6.33 4.65 2.62
N ALA A 42 -6.18 5.50 3.63
CA ALA A 42 -5.13 6.51 3.67
C ALA A 42 -3.73 5.88 3.64
N ALA A 43 -3.53 4.78 4.38
CA ALA A 43 -2.30 4.00 4.36
C ALA A 43 -2.04 3.36 2.98
N GLY A 44 -3.09 2.89 2.30
CA GLY A 44 -3.01 2.38 0.93
C GLY A 44 -2.53 3.45 -0.06
N ILE A 45 -3.14 4.64 -0.02
CA ILE A 45 -2.71 5.79 -0.86
C ILE A 45 -1.26 6.15 -0.57
N PHE A 46 -0.89 6.27 0.70
CA PHE A 46 0.49 6.55 1.10
C PHE A 46 1.47 5.52 0.53
N GLY A 47 1.16 4.23 0.65
CA GLY A 47 1.99 3.16 0.11
C GLY A 47 2.19 3.25 -1.40
N VAL A 48 1.14 3.55 -2.18
CA VAL A 48 1.24 3.76 -3.63
C VAL A 48 2.16 4.95 -3.94
N VAL A 49 1.91 6.10 -3.32
CA VAL A 49 2.69 7.33 -3.58
C VAL A 49 4.15 7.12 -3.22
N ALA A 50 4.43 6.55 -2.05
CA ALA A 50 5.77 6.31 -1.56
C ALA A 50 6.52 5.26 -2.41
N ALA A 51 5.85 4.19 -2.85
CA ALA A 51 6.43 3.20 -3.75
C ALA A 51 6.78 3.82 -5.11
N VAL A 52 5.90 4.64 -5.68
CA VAL A 52 6.13 5.34 -6.97
C VAL A 52 7.30 6.31 -6.86
N ILE A 53 7.38 7.12 -5.81
CA ILE A 53 8.49 8.05 -5.59
C ILE A 53 9.81 7.28 -5.44
N THR A 54 9.82 6.22 -4.64
CA THR A 54 11.02 5.41 -4.40
C THR A 54 11.50 4.72 -5.68
N TYR A 55 10.56 4.22 -6.49
CA TYR A 55 10.85 3.62 -7.79
C TYR A 55 11.43 4.64 -8.79
N ARG A 56 10.87 5.86 -8.85
CA ARG A 56 11.42 6.94 -9.68
C ARG A 56 12.82 7.33 -9.26
N LEU A 57 13.08 7.45 -7.95
CA LEU A 57 14.42 7.73 -7.42
C LEU A 57 15.42 6.62 -7.76
N LEU A 58 14.96 5.37 -7.84
CA LEU A 58 15.79 4.24 -8.24
C LEU A 58 16.12 4.25 -9.74
N MET A 59 15.17 4.63 -10.59
CA MET A 59 15.32 4.69 -12.05
C MET A 59 16.09 5.93 -12.54
N SER A 60 16.12 7.00 -11.75
CA SER A 60 16.83 8.24 -12.07
C SER A 60 18.34 8.18 -11.75
N LYS A 61 18.84 7.05 -11.24
CA LYS A 61 20.27 6.79 -10.96
C LYS A 61 20.80 5.71 -11.88
#